data_AF-A0A090S7F0-F1
#
_entry.id   AF-A0A090S7F0-F1
#
_cell.length_a   1.000
_cell.length_b   1.000
_cell.length_c   1.000
_cell.angle_alpha   90.00
_cell.angle_beta   90.00
_cell.angle_gamma   90.00
#
_symmetry.space_group_name_H-M   'P 1'
#
loop_
_entity.id
_entity.type
_entity.pdbx_description
1 polymer ?
#
loop_
_entity_poly.entity_id
_entity_poly.type
_entity_poly.pdbx_seq_one_letter_code
_entity_poly.pdbx_strand_id
1 'polypeptide(L)'
;MEVYKETSKHIREIFSRYTSLIEPLSLDEAYLDVTESPHCQNSATRIAQSIRNDIWNELHLTASAGVAPLKFLAKIASDMNKPNGQCVIPPDKVQEVVDGLDLGKIPGVGKVSLEKLNNAGLFTCHDVRTSDYRELIMKFGRMGRRCGKKATE
;
A
#
# COMPACT_ATOMS: atom_id res chain seq x y z
N MET A 1 16.95 -17.13 12.86
CA MET A 1 16.48 -15.73 12.95
C MET A 1 17.55 -14.72 12.53
N GLU A 2 18.83 -15.00 12.77
CA GLU A 2 19.95 -14.09 12.47
C GLU A 2 20.11 -13.80 10.96
N VAL A 3 20.13 -14.84 10.12
CA VAL A 3 20.20 -14.72 8.64
C VAL A 3 19.09 -13.83 8.06
N TYR A 4 17.86 -13.94 8.56
CA TYR A 4 16.73 -13.09 8.13
C TYR A 4 16.91 -11.63 8.53
N LYS A 5 17.53 -11.36 9.69
CA LYS A 5 17.82 -9.99 10.14
C LYS A 5 18.95 -9.37 9.34
N GLU A 6 19.99 -10.14 9.01
CA GLU A 6 21.09 -9.67 8.15
C GLU A 6 20.60 -9.34 6.74
N THR A 7 19.81 -10.24 6.14
CA THR A 7 19.18 -10.00 4.84
C THR A 7 18.29 -8.75 4.86
N SER A 8 17.47 -8.59 5.92
CA SER A 8 16.63 -7.40 6.12
C SER A 8 17.46 -6.12 6.19
N LYS A 9 18.62 -6.15 6.86
CA LYS A 9 19.53 -5.01 6.96
C LYS A 9 20.09 -4.63 5.59
N HIS A 10 20.53 -5.61 4.80
CA HIS A 10 21.05 -5.38 3.45
C HIS A 10 19.96 -4.81 2.52
N ILE A 11 18.73 -5.32 2.57
CA ILE A 11 17.60 -4.76 1.83
C ILE A 11 17.37 -3.28 2.21
N ARG A 12 17.43 -2.94 3.51
CA ARG A 12 17.30 -1.56 3.98
C ARG A 12 18.46 -0.66 3.52
N GLU A 13 19.66 -1.20 3.41
CA GLU A 13 20.82 -0.51 2.84
C GLU A 13 20.66 -0.27 1.34
N ILE A 14 19.94 -1.13 0.61
CA ILE A 14 19.55 -0.86 -0.79
C ILE A 14 18.52 0.27 -0.84
N PHE A 15 17.49 0.23 0.00
CA PHE A 15 16.46 1.28 0.05
C PHE A 15 17.05 2.67 0.31
N SER A 16 18.01 2.78 1.23
CA SER A 16 18.62 4.06 1.63
C SER A 16 19.42 4.74 0.50
N ARG A 17 19.75 4.02 -0.57
CA ARG A 17 20.39 4.59 -1.77
C ARG A 17 19.44 5.43 -2.62
N TYR A 18 18.13 5.23 -2.48
CA TYR A 18 17.10 5.87 -3.31
C TYR A 18 16.33 6.97 -2.57
N THR A 19 16.21 6.85 -1.25
CA THR A 19 15.60 7.85 -0.37
C THR A 19 16.01 7.62 1.08
N SER A 20 16.08 8.69 1.87
CA SER A 20 16.23 8.61 3.33
C SER A 20 14.89 8.45 4.06
N LEU A 21 13.76 8.65 3.37
CA LEU A 21 12.41 8.59 3.92
C LEU A 21 11.86 7.17 3.83
N ILE A 22 12.27 6.34 4.80
CA ILE A 22 11.93 4.91 4.85
C ILE A 22 11.13 4.62 6.12
N GLU A 23 9.97 3.99 5.99
CA GLU A 23 9.12 3.52 7.09
C GLU A 23 9.01 1.98 7.06
N PRO A 24 9.78 1.25 7.86
CA PRO A 24 9.72 -0.21 7.91
C PRO A 24 8.40 -0.73 8.48
N LEU A 25 7.83 -1.76 7.86
CA LEU A 25 6.61 -2.45 8.30
C LEU A 25 6.93 -3.82 8.92
N SER A 26 7.89 -4.53 8.33
CA SER A 26 8.34 -5.87 8.75
C SER A 26 9.85 -6.02 8.49
N LEU A 27 10.35 -7.26 8.48
CA LEU A 27 11.73 -7.56 8.07
C LEU A 27 11.93 -7.32 6.57
N ASP A 28 10.93 -7.58 5.75
CA ASP A 28 10.98 -7.59 4.29
C ASP A 28 10.10 -6.52 3.62
N GLU A 29 9.32 -5.76 4.39
CA GLU A 29 8.46 -4.68 3.88
C GLU A 29 8.82 -3.31 4.47
N ALA A 30 8.80 -2.28 3.62
CA ALA A 30 8.91 -0.88 4.01
C ALA A 30 8.15 0.02 3.02
N TYR A 31 7.66 1.16 3.49
CA TYR A 31 7.27 2.28 2.62
C TYR A 31 8.47 3.18 2.36
N LEU A 32 8.60 3.64 1.12
CA LEU A 32 9.61 4.59 0.70
C LEU A 32 8.90 5.82 0.12
N ASP A 33 9.20 7.01 0.64
CA ASP A 33 8.79 8.26 0.01
C ASP A 33 9.88 8.71 -0.96
N VAL A 34 9.54 8.73 -2.24
CA VAL A 34 10.45 9.08 -3.34
C VAL A 34 10.00 10.34 -4.08
N THR A 35 9.10 11.13 -3.49
CA THR A 35 8.51 12.33 -4.12
C THR A 35 9.57 13.30 -4.61
N GLU A 36 10.64 13.48 -3.84
CA GLU A 36 11.76 14.38 -4.13
C GLU A 36 13.06 13.62 -4.45
N SER A 37 12.96 12.37 -4.93
CA SER A 37 14.15 11.56 -5.21
C SER A 37 14.87 12.07 -6.47
N PRO A 38 16.19 12.33 -6.44
CA PRO A 38 16.95 12.71 -7.63
C PRO A 38 17.21 11.53 -8.57
N HIS A 39 16.91 10.30 -8.14
CA HIS A 39 17.23 9.08 -8.87
C HIS A 39 16.23 8.82 -10.00
N CYS A 40 16.69 8.13 -11.05
CA CYS A 40 15.85 7.63 -12.13
C CYS A 40 14.90 8.68 -12.77
N GLN A 41 15.33 9.95 -12.83
CA GLN A 41 14.52 11.08 -13.32
C GLN A 41 13.22 11.29 -12.50
N ASN A 42 13.29 11.08 -11.19
CA ASN A 42 12.16 11.15 -10.25
C ASN A 42 10.96 10.24 -10.62
N SER A 43 11.23 9.15 -11.35
CA SER A 43 10.21 8.18 -11.71
C SER A 43 10.12 7.08 -10.66
N ALA A 44 9.12 7.14 -9.79
CA ALA A 44 8.88 6.11 -8.77
C ALA A 44 8.75 4.69 -9.36
N THR A 45 8.21 4.57 -10.58
CA THR A 45 8.15 3.29 -11.32
C THR A 45 9.54 2.74 -11.64
N ARG A 46 10.45 3.60 -12.11
CA ARG A 46 11.83 3.22 -12.43
C ARG A 46 12.64 2.96 -11.15
N ILE A 47 12.44 3.78 -10.11
CA ILE A 47 13.06 3.56 -8.79
C ILE A 47 12.67 2.19 -8.24
N ALA A 48 11.38 1.83 -8.26
CA ALA A 48 10.91 0.52 -7.81
C ALA A 48 11.54 -0.63 -8.62
N GLN A 49 11.68 -0.47 -9.94
CA GLN A 49 12.34 -1.45 -10.80
C GLN A 49 13.83 -1.57 -10.49
N SER A 50 14.53 -0.45 -10.27
CA SER A 50 15.94 -0.42 -9.91
C SER A 50 16.20 -1.06 -8.55
N ILE A 51 15.38 -0.77 -7.54
CA ILE A 51 15.45 -1.42 -6.22
C ILE A 51 15.29 -2.94 -6.35
N ARG A 52 14.29 -3.41 -7.11
CA ARG A 52 14.07 -4.85 -7.32
C ARG A 52 15.26 -5.51 -8.03
N ASN A 53 15.86 -4.83 -9.00
CA ASN A 53 17.05 -5.31 -9.69
C ASN A 53 18.26 -5.38 -8.76
N ASP A 54 18.48 -4.35 -7.92
CA ASP A 54 19.59 -4.34 -6.96
C ASP A 54 19.45 -5.45 -5.93
N ILE A 55 18.23 -5.68 -5.40
CA ILE A 55 17.95 -6.82 -4.51
C ILE A 55 18.29 -8.15 -5.20
N TRP A 56 17.91 -8.32 -6.46
CA TRP A 56 18.25 -9.54 -7.21
C TRP A 56 19.76 -9.69 -7.43
N ASN A 57 20.44 -8.61 -7.81
CA ASN A 57 21.86 -8.64 -8.15
C ASN A 57 22.74 -8.88 -6.92
N GLU A 58 22.38 -8.33 -5.76
CA GLU A 58 23.19 -8.41 -4.54
C GLU A 58 22.82 -9.57 -3.63
N LEU A 59 21.55 -9.95 -3.58
CA LEU A 59 21.05 -10.96 -2.64
C LEU A 59 20.53 -12.23 -3.34
N HIS A 60 20.37 -12.21 -4.66
CA HIS A 60 19.72 -13.29 -5.42
C HIS A 60 18.32 -13.62 -4.91
N LEU A 61 17.63 -12.61 -4.36
CA LEU A 61 16.25 -12.69 -3.90
C LEU A 61 15.35 -11.90 -4.83
N THR A 62 14.11 -12.35 -5.00
CA THR A 62 13.11 -11.59 -5.74
C THR A 62 12.30 -10.71 -4.79
N ALA A 63 11.92 -9.53 -5.26
CA ALA A 63 11.06 -8.61 -4.54
C ALA A 63 9.91 -8.16 -5.45
N SER A 64 8.77 -7.83 -4.84
CA SER A 64 7.65 -7.18 -5.53
C SER A 64 7.45 -5.78 -4.98
N ALA A 65 6.94 -4.87 -5.81
CA ALA A 65 6.81 -3.46 -5.44
C ALA A 65 5.45 -2.87 -5.86
N GLY A 66 4.95 -1.94 -5.07
CA GLY A 66 3.74 -1.18 -5.38
C GLY A 66 4.02 0.30 -5.32
N VAL A 67 3.55 1.04 -6.31
CA VAL A 67 3.73 2.49 -6.42
C VAL A 67 2.36 3.13 -6.48
N ALA A 68 2.07 4.05 -5.56
CA ALA A 68 0.82 4.81 -5.57
C ALA A 68 1.01 6.14 -4.80
N PRO A 69 0.12 7.14 -5.01
CA PRO A 69 0.15 8.41 -4.28
C PRO A 69 -0.09 8.26 -2.76
N LEU A 70 -0.76 7.17 -2.35
CA LEU A 70 -1.12 6.90 -0.96
C LEU A 70 -0.49 5.59 -0.47
N LYS A 71 0.05 5.59 0.76
CA LYS A 71 0.73 4.42 1.35
C LYS A 71 -0.11 3.14 1.31
N PHE A 72 -1.39 3.21 1.69
CA PHE A 72 -2.23 2.02 1.72
C PHE A 72 -2.48 1.45 0.31
N LEU A 73 -2.60 2.31 -0.70
CA LEU A 73 -2.71 1.88 -2.10
C LEU A 73 -1.40 1.29 -2.60
N ALA A 74 -0.25 1.85 -2.21
CA ALA A 74 1.05 1.29 -2.56
C ALA A 74 1.22 -0.13 -1.98
N LYS A 75 0.74 -0.38 -0.75
CA LYS A 75 0.73 -1.73 -0.17
C LYS A 75 -0.22 -2.68 -0.92
N ILE A 76 -1.38 -2.22 -1.34
CA ILE A 76 -2.30 -3.05 -2.14
C ILE A 76 -1.69 -3.35 -3.51
N ALA A 77 -1.12 -2.34 -4.17
CA ALA A 77 -0.46 -2.47 -5.46
C ALA A 77 0.70 -3.49 -5.41
N SER A 78 1.47 -3.53 -4.32
CA SER A 78 2.60 -4.45 -4.21
C SER A 78 2.17 -5.93 -4.16
N ASP A 79 0.92 -6.22 -3.80
CA ASP A 79 0.33 -7.55 -3.81
C ASP A 79 -0.26 -7.97 -5.17
N MET A 80 -0.64 -7.01 -6.02
CA MET A 80 -1.40 -7.29 -7.27
C MET A 80 -0.61 -8.10 -8.31
N ASN A 81 0.69 -7.84 -8.44
CA ASN A 81 1.56 -8.46 -9.45
C ASN A 81 2.63 -9.38 -8.83
N LYS A 82 2.34 -9.99 -7.68
CA LYS A 82 3.22 -11.02 -7.10
C LYS A 82 3.12 -12.34 -7.90
N PRO A 83 4.21 -13.13 -7.99
CA PRO A 83 5.55 -12.89 -7.47
C PRO A 83 6.47 -12.13 -8.46
N ASN A 84 7.53 -11.51 -7.94
CA ASN A 84 8.58 -10.80 -8.70
C ASN A 84 8.05 -9.81 -9.75
N GLY A 85 7.04 -9.02 -9.39
CA GLY A 85 6.46 -8.00 -10.26
C GLY A 85 6.30 -6.67 -9.55
N GLN A 86 5.85 -5.67 -10.29
CA GLN A 86 5.45 -4.39 -9.71
C GLN A 86 4.14 -3.90 -10.31
N CYS A 87 3.38 -3.14 -9.52
CA CYS A 87 2.15 -2.49 -9.95
C CYS A 87 2.23 -0.99 -9.64
N VAL A 88 1.68 -0.18 -10.54
CA VAL A 88 1.65 1.28 -10.42
C VAL A 88 0.19 1.71 -10.51
N ILE A 89 -0.27 2.42 -9.48
CA ILE A 89 -1.58 3.09 -9.47
C ILE A 89 -1.29 4.58 -9.66
N PRO A 90 -1.47 5.14 -10.88
CA PRO A 90 -1.27 6.56 -11.11
C PRO A 90 -2.43 7.39 -10.49
N PRO A 91 -2.23 8.71 -10.24
CA PRO A 91 -3.22 9.56 -9.58
C PRO A 91 -4.62 9.53 -10.23
N ASP A 92 -4.69 9.48 -11.56
CA ASP A 92 -5.94 9.43 -12.33
C ASP A 92 -6.71 8.11 -12.18
N LYS A 93 -6.05 7.07 -11.68
CA LYS A 93 -6.64 5.74 -11.42
C LYS A 93 -6.94 5.47 -9.96
N VAL A 94 -6.59 6.39 -9.05
CA VAL A 94 -6.79 6.20 -7.60
C VAL A 94 -8.25 5.90 -7.28
N GLN A 95 -9.19 6.75 -7.72
CA GLN A 95 -10.61 6.55 -7.38
C GLN A 95 -11.18 5.26 -7.97
N GLU A 96 -10.80 4.91 -9.21
CA GLU A 96 -11.24 3.67 -9.87
C GLU A 96 -10.79 2.44 -9.07
N VAL A 97 -9.52 2.42 -8.63
CA VAL A 97 -9.00 1.34 -7.80
C VAL A 97 -9.70 1.34 -6.44
N VAL A 98 -9.77 2.50 -5.78
CA VAL A 98 -10.39 2.63 -4.45
C VAL A 98 -11.81 2.11 -4.45
N ASP A 99 -12.66 2.55 -5.39
CA ASP A 99 -14.06 2.14 -5.49
C ASP A 99 -14.24 0.62 -5.60
N GLY A 100 -13.34 -0.05 -6.34
CA GLY A 100 -13.36 -1.50 -6.51
C GLY A 100 -12.78 -2.31 -5.34
N LEU A 101 -12.21 -1.67 -4.30
CA LEU A 101 -11.62 -2.39 -3.18
C LEU A 101 -12.68 -2.91 -2.20
N ASP A 102 -12.55 -4.19 -1.85
CA ASP A 102 -13.23 -4.78 -0.72
C ASP A 102 -12.84 -4.07 0.58
N LEU A 103 -13.81 -3.80 1.46
CA LEU A 103 -13.56 -3.15 2.74
C LEU A 103 -12.59 -3.94 3.63
N GLY A 104 -12.54 -5.26 3.47
CA GLY A 104 -11.60 -6.13 4.19
C GLY A 104 -10.13 -5.95 3.79
N LYS A 105 -9.86 -5.34 2.63
CA LYS A 105 -8.50 -5.02 2.17
C LYS A 105 -8.00 -3.70 2.74
N ILE A 106 -8.87 -2.88 3.31
CA ILE A 106 -8.49 -1.61 3.91
C ILE A 106 -7.72 -1.86 5.22
N PRO A 107 -6.48 -1.35 5.35
CA PRO A 107 -5.74 -1.46 6.60
C PRO A 107 -6.51 -0.85 7.77
N GLY A 108 -6.71 -1.66 8.81
CA GLY A 108 -7.45 -1.30 10.03
C GLY A 108 -8.92 -1.73 10.04
N VAL A 109 -9.43 -2.42 9.00
CA VAL A 109 -10.72 -3.10 9.01
C VAL A 109 -10.50 -4.58 9.35
N GLY A 110 -10.74 -4.95 10.60
CA GLY A 110 -10.64 -6.33 11.07
C GLY A 110 -11.91 -7.15 10.79
N LYS A 111 -11.85 -8.46 11.05
CA LYS A 111 -12.97 -9.40 10.80
C LYS A 111 -14.31 -8.94 11.38
N VAL A 112 -14.34 -8.55 12.66
CA VAL A 112 -15.57 -8.10 13.34
C VAL A 112 -16.14 -6.81 12.72
N SER A 113 -15.26 -5.90 12.32
CA SER A 113 -15.63 -4.66 11.65
C SER A 113 -16.19 -4.92 10.26
N LEU A 114 -15.56 -5.81 9.51
CA LEU A 114 -16.00 -6.23 8.19
C LEU A 114 -17.38 -6.90 8.24
N GLU A 115 -17.61 -7.80 9.19
CA GLU A 115 -18.92 -8.44 9.38
C GLU A 115 -20.03 -7.41 9.64
N LYS A 116 -19.77 -6.38 10.45
CA LYS A 116 -20.73 -5.29 10.70
C LYS A 116 -21.03 -4.45 9.46
N LEU A 117 -20.01 -4.17 8.65
CA LEU A 117 -20.15 -3.42 7.40
C LEU A 117 -20.96 -4.23 6.37
N ASN A 118 -20.60 -5.49 6.19
CA ASN A 118 -21.29 -6.40 5.28
C ASN A 118 -22.77 -6.59 5.68
N ASN A 119 -23.06 -6.74 6.98
CA ASN A 119 -24.45 -6.84 7.48
C ASN A 119 -25.26 -5.55 7.23
N ALA A 120 -24.60 -4.42 7.03
CA ALA A 120 -25.23 -3.16 6.65
C ALA A 120 -25.29 -2.93 5.12
N GLY A 121 -24.92 -3.94 4.33
CA GLY A 121 -24.90 -3.87 2.86
C GLY A 121 -23.69 -3.14 2.28
N LEU A 122 -22.64 -2.90 3.06
CA LEU A 122 -21.41 -2.23 2.63
C LEU A 122 -20.31 -3.27 2.44
N PHE A 123 -19.90 -3.51 1.20
CA PHE A 123 -18.91 -4.53 0.85
C PHE A 123 -17.64 -3.92 0.28
N THR A 124 -17.79 -2.83 -0.48
CA THR A 124 -16.73 -2.13 -1.20
C THR A 124 -16.56 -0.68 -0.73
N CYS A 125 -15.45 -0.04 -1.07
CA CYS A 125 -15.30 1.40 -0.85
C CYS A 125 -16.34 2.20 -1.65
N HIS A 126 -16.76 1.74 -2.83
CA HIS A 126 -17.82 2.39 -3.60
C HIS A 126 -19.13 2.46 -2.79
N ASP A 127 -19.51 1.38 -2.10
CA ASP A 127 -20.71 1.35 -1.25
C ASP A 127 -20.59 2.37 -0.12
N VAL A 128 -19.41 2.48 0.49
CA VAL A 128 -19.13 3.47 1.54
C VAL A 128 -19.19 4.90 0.98
N ARG A 129 -18.61 5.15 -0.20
CA ARG A 129 -18.59 6.48 -0.83
C ARG A 129 -19.98 6.97 -1.24
N THR A 130 -20.84 6.05 -1.67
CA THR A 130 -22.22 6.36 -2.09
C THR A 130 -23.21 6.42 -0.92
N SER A 131 -22.82 5.93 0.26
CA SER A 131 -23.63 6.01 1.47
C SER A 131 -23.55 7.37 2.18
N ASP A 132 -24.52 7.68 3.03
CA ASP A 132 -24.51 8.92 3.82
C ASP A 132 -23.39 8.92 4.87
N TYR A 133 -22.47 9.88 4.75
CA TYR A 133 -21.30 9.99 5.63
C TYR A 133 -21.67 10.23 7.11
N ARG A 134 -22.77 10.93 7.41
CA ARG A 134 -23.21 11.13 8.79
C ARG A 134 -23.77 9.83 9.35
N GLU A 135 -24.56 9.09 8.58
CA GLU A 135 -25.06 7.78 8.99
C GLU A 135 -23.92 6.79 9.24
N LEU A 136 -22.89 6.78 8.39
CA LEU A 136 -21.69 5.96 8.58
C LEU A 136 -21.03 6.26 9.93
N ILE A 137 -20.86 7.55 10.27
CA ILE A 137 -20.26 7.94 11.55
C ILE A 137 -21.17 7.57 12.73
N MET A 138 -22.49 7.76 12.61
CA MET A 138 -23.41 7.41 13.69
C MET A 138 -23.44 5.89 13.96
N LYS A 139 -23.48 5.08 12.91
CA LYS A 139 -23.57 3.61 13.00
C LYS A 139 -22.24 2.96 13.38
N PHE A 140 -21.11 3.49 12.88
CA PHE A 140 -19.80 2.83 12.96
C PHE A 140 -18.73 3.64 13.70
N GLY A 141 -19.05 4.86 14.16
CA GLY A 141 -18.15 5.71 14.94
C GLY A 141 -16.83 6.01 14.22
N ARG A 142 -15.71 5.76 14.92
CA ARG A 142 -14.35 5.98 14.41
C ARG A 142 -14.06 5.16 13.14
N MET A 143 -14.67 3.98 13.00
CA MET A 143 -14.50 3.14 11.82
C MET A 143 -15.17 3.76 10.60
N GLY A 144 -16.43 4.19 10.73
CA GLY A 144 -17.16 4.85 9.64
C GLY A 144 -16.43 6.09 9.12
N ARG A 145 -15.88 6.89 10.03
CA ARG A 145 -15.03 8.03 9.67
C ARG A 145 -13.79 7.62 8.87
N ARG A 146 -13.12 6.53 9.25
CA ARG A 146 -11.89 6.05 8.59
C ARG A 146 -12.19 5.49 7.21
N CYS A 147 -13.21 4.64 7.07
CA CYS A 147 -13.62 4.09 5.78
C CYS A 147 -14.10 5.19 4.85
N GLY A 148 -14.92 6.13 5.35
CA GLY A 148 -15.39 7.26 4.55
C GLY A 148 -14.25 8.11 3.99
N LYS A 149 -13.24 8.42 4.81
CA LYS A 149 -12.03 9.12 4.33
C LYS A 149 -11.29 8.34 3.25
N LYS A 150 -10.97 7.07 3.49
CA LYS A 150 -10.22 6.25 2.53
C LYS A 150 -10.97 5.95 1.24
N ALA A 151 -12.31 6.04 1.26
CA ALA A 151 -13.13 5.89 0.07
C ALA A 151 -13.23 7.18 -0.77
N THR A 152 -12.84 8.34 -0.21
CA THR A 152 -12.98 9.67 -0.83
C THR A 152 -11.67 10.41 -1.09
N GLU A 153 -10.56 9.93 -0.51
CA GLU A 153 -9.17 10.40 -0.72
C GLU A 153 -8.47 9.56 -1.80
#